data_AF-A0AAD9ER40-F1
#
_entry.id   AF-A0AAD9ER40-F1
#
_cell.length_a   1.000
_cell.length_b   1.000
_cell.length_c   1.000
_cell.angle_alpha   90.00
_cell.angle_beta   90.00
_cell.angle_gamma   90.00
#
_symmetry.space_group_name_H-M   'P 1'
#
loop_
_entity.id
_entity.type
_entity.pdbx_description
1 polymer ?
#
loop_
_entity_poly.entity_id
_entity_poly.type
_entity_poly.pdbx_seq_one_letter_code
_entity_poly.pdbx_strand_id
1 'polypeptide(L)'
;MVGELFCGATLRHLPPPHPLHQLLIPHLRSSLQINFQARAALLAAGGVFDKAVGCGLQALPLLLSRASQRITYHSLCVPDDLQIRGVEALPNSFYSRDARRVWDALHRFVLRWVDLFYSADVEVLQDSELQLWIGDINKHGFSQNSGFPESLQNKAEVSQFVTMIIFSCSALHAAVNFSQLDFALWIPNCPSSMSRPPPQEKGSLTEDDLLHFLPDVSTSCRVLSALALLSQPAVDFIPLCHYREAYIAERNLHLDLPYDYLSPDRIDNSVAI
;
A
#
# COMPACT_ATOMS: atom_id res chain seq x y z
N MET A 1 6.71 -4.51 -1.86
CA MET A 1 8.10 -3.98 -1.95
C MET A 1 8.48 -3.06 -0.79
N VAL A 2 7.80 -1.94 -0.54
CA VAL A 2 8.14 -1.03 0.57
C VAL A 2 8.07 -1.72 1.95
N GLY A 3 7.05 -2.56 2.20
CA GLY A 3 6.99 -3.37 3.43
C GLY A 3 8.15 -4.37 3.58
N GLU A 4 8.68 -4.91 2.49
CA GLU A 4 9.85 -5.80 2.51
C GLU A 4 11.14 -5.05 2.85
N LEU A 5 11.32 -3.82 2.33
CA LEU A 5 12.41 -2.93 2.73
C LEU A 5 12.39 -2.68 4.24
N PHE A 6 11.25 -2.27 4.77
CA PHE A 6 11.10 -2.00 6.20
C PHE A 6 11.29 -3.25 7.04
N CYS A 7 10.78 -4.41 6.59
CA CYS A 7 11.01 -5.69 7.26
C CYS A 7 12.49 -6.03 7.33
N GLY A 8 13.19 -5.94 6.19
CA GLY A 8 14.62 -6.24 6.09
C GLY A 8 15.48 -5.33 6.95
N ALA A 9 15.18 -4.02 7.01
CA ALA A 9 15.89 -3.09 7.90
C ALA A 9 15.59 -3.38 9.38
N THR A 10 14.32 -3.61 9.73
CA THR A 10 13.88 -3.93 11.10
C THR A 10 14.58 -5.19 11.62
N LEU A 11 14.63 -6.26 10.83
CA LEU A 11 15.29 -7.51 11.20
C LEU A 11 16.82 -7.39 11.33
N ARG A 12 17.45 -6.42 10.66
CA ARG A 12 18.92 -6.22 10.69
C ARG A 12 19.38 -5.30 11.80
N HIS A 13 18.61 -4.27 12.13
CA HIS A 13 19.06 -3.17 12.99
C HIS A 13 18.28 -3.01 14.28
N LEU A 14 17.05 -3.55 14.38
CA LEU A 14 16.26 -3.50 15.61
C LEU A 14 16.18 -4.92 16.21
N PRO A 15 16.88 -5.22 17.31
CA PRO A 15 16.84 -6.56 17.91
C PRO A 15 15.45 -6.84 18.52
N PRO A 16 15.06 -8.12 18.74
CA PRO A 16 13.74 -8.47 19.26
C PRO A 16 13.29 -7.74 20.56
N PRO A 17 14.18 -7.41 21.51
CA PRO A 17 13.82 -6.63 22.68
C PRO A 17 13.52 -5.14 22.40
N HIS A 18 13.98 -4.59 21.26
CA HIS A 18 13.78 -3.18 20.93
C HIS A 18 12.28 -2.86 20.78
N PRO A 19 11.77 -1.79 21.39
CA PRO A 19 10.32 -1.50 21.43
C PRO A 19 9.72 -1.32 20.03
N LEU A 20 10.45 -0.71 19.09
CA LEU A 20 9.99 -0.61 17.70
C LEU A 20 10.03 -1.94 16.94
N HIS A 21 10.90 -2.89 17.28
CA HIS A 21 10.85 -4.23 16.70
C HIS A 21 9.52 -4.90 17.08
N GLN A 22 9.19 -4.89 18.37
CA GLN A 22 7.96 -5.50 18.88
C GLN A 22 6.71 -4.86 18.27
N LEU A 23 6.73 -3.55 18.10
CA LEU A 23 5.65 -2.81 17.45
C LEU A 23 5.53 -3.15 15.96
N LEU A 24 6.63 -3.17 15.21
CA LEU A 24 6.61 -3.25 13.75
C LEU A 24 6.51 -4.68 13.20
N ILE A 25 7.07 -5.68 13.88
CA ILE A 25 7.15 -7.03 13.32
C ILE A 25 5.79 -7.65 12.96
N PRO A 26 4.68 -7.41 13.70
CA PRO A 26 3.35 -7.90 13.31
C PRO A 26 2.85 -7.31 11.99
N HIS A 27 3.33 -6.11 11.62
CA HIS A 27 2.92 -5.41 10.40
C HIS A 27 3.81 -5.70 9.18
N LEU A 28 4.99 -6.32 9.39
CA LEU A 28 6.01 -6.44 8.36
C LEU A 28 6.34 -7.89 7.98
N ARG A 29 6.23 -8.83 8.92
CA ARG A 29 6.82 -10.19 8.79
C ARG A 29 6.38 -10.96 7.54
N SER A 30 5.13 -10.80 7.10
CA SER A 30 4.57 -11.50 5.94
C SER A 30 5.04 -10.91 4.60
N SER A 31 5.48 -9.65 4.58
CA SER A 31 5.85 -8.92 3.36
C SER A 31 6.99 -9.58 2.59
N LEU A 32 7.94 -10.21 3.29
CA LEU A 32 9.06 -10.93 2.66
C LEU A 32 8.56 -12.17 1.90
N GLN A 33 7.73 -12.98 2.55
CA GLN A 33 7.23 -14.23 2.00
C GLN A 33 6.36 -13.98 0.76
N ILE A 34 5.40 -13.05 0.84
CA ILE A 34 4.49 -12.77 -0.26
C ILE A 34 5.23 -12.14 -1.45
N ASN A 35 6.18 -11.22 -1.23
CA ASN A 35 6.95 -10.64 -2.32
C ASN A 35 7.88 -11.68 -2.98
N PHE A 36 8.41 -12.64 -2.23
CA PHE A 36 9.17 -13.76 -2.80
C PHE A 36 8.28 -14.61 -3.71
N GLN A 37 7.07 -14.97 -3.27
CA GLN A 37 6.10 -15.71 -4.08
C GLN A 37 5.66 -14.92 -5.31
N ALA A 38 5.39 -13.61 -5.17
CA ALA A 38 5.03 -12.75 -6.28
C ALA A 38 6.14 -12.68 -7.35
N ARG A 39 7.42 -12.60 -6.94
CA ARG A 39 8.55 -12.66 -7.88
C ARG A 39 8.61 -14.00 -8.64
N ALA A 40 8.24 -15.10 -8.00
CA ALA A 40 8.29 -16.44 -8.59
C ALA A 40 7.09 -16.78 -9.49
N ALA A 41 5.90 -16.27 -9.17
CA ALA A 41 4.65 -16.68 -9.83
C ALA A 41 3.93 -15.54 -10.59
N LEU A 42 4.02 -14.31 -10.11
CA LEU A 42 3.30 -13.16 -10.67
C LEU A 42 4.16 -12.40 -11.69
N LEU A 43 5.41 -12.12 -11.32
CA LEU A 43 6.34 -11.26 -12.04
C LEU A 43 7.44 -12.04 -12.78
N ALA A 44 7.36 -13.36 -12.81
CA ALA A 44 8.28 -14.23 -13.55
C ALA A 44 7.83 -14.45 -15.00
N ALA A 45 8.74 -14.95 -15.84
CA ALA A 45 8.41 -15.47 -17.17
C ALA A 45 7.30 -16.52 -17.08
N GLY A 46 6.26 -16.37 -17.89
CA GLY A 46 5.07 -17.21 -17.85
C GLY A 46 4.14 -16.95 -16.67
N GLY A 47 4.41 -15.94 -15.83
CA GLY A 47 3.52 -15.45 -14.78
C GLY A 47 2.35 -14.63 -15.32
N VAL A 48 1.52 -14.09 -14.42
CA VAL A 48 0.30 -13.34 -14.80
C VAL A 48 0.65 -12.06 -15.56
N PHE A 49 1.65 -11.30 -15.12
CA PHE A 49 2.05 -10.06 -15.81
C PHE A 49 2.55 -10.31 -17.22
N ASP A 50 3.29 -11.40 -17.43
CA ASP A 50 3.81 -11.79 -18.74
C ASP A 50 2.69 -12.20 -19.70
N LYS A 51 1.70 -12.95 -19.19
CA LYS A 51 0.65 -13.56 -20.01
C LYS A 51 -0.58 -12.67 -20.22
N ALA A 52 -0.80 -11.69 -19.37
CA ALA A 52 -2.13 -11.07 -19.27
C ALA A 52 -2.15 -9.55 -19.02
N VAL A 53 -0.99 -8.90 -18.88
CA VAL A 53 -0.91 -7.44 -18.69
C VAL A 53 -0.22 -6.82 -19.90
N GLY A 54 -0.84 -5.78 -20.47
CA GLY A 54 -0.43 -5.22 -21.77
C GLY A 54 0.98 -4.63 -21.81
N CYS A 55 1.54 -4.24 -20.67
CA CYS A 55 2.92 -3.74 -20.60
C CYS A 55 3.97 -4.87 -20.60
N GLY A 56 3.58 -6.10 -20.28
CA GLY A 56 4.46 -7.27 -20.19
C GLY A 56 5.61 -7.10 -19.18
N LEU A 57 6.50 -8.11 -19.12
CA LEU A 57 7.62 -8.09 -18.18
C LEU A 57 8.71 -7.06 -18.51
N GLN A 58 8.89 -6.73 -19.79
CA GLN A 58 9.92 -5.79 -20.22
C GLN A 58 9.70 -4.38 -19.67
N ALA A 59 8.44 -3.98 -19.48
CA ALA A 59 8.10 -2.67 -18.93
C ALA A 59 8.26 -2.60 -17.40
N LEU A 60 8.24 -3.73 -16.68
CA LEU A 60 8.24 -3.73 -15.22
C LEU A 60 9.45 -3.00 -14.60
N PRO A 61 10.72 -3.25 -15.00
CA PRO A 61 11.86 -2.52 -14.44
C PRO A 61 11.77 -1.01 -14.68
N LEU A 62 11.26 -0.60 -15.85
CA LEU A 62 11.10 0.81 -16.20
C LEU A 62 10.00 1.48 -15.36
N LEU A 63 8.85 0.81 -15.21
CA LEU A 63 7.74 1.30 -14.39
C LEU A 63 8.16 1.43 -12.92
N LEU A 64 8.82 0.41 -12.37
CA LEU A 64 9.28 0.42 -10.99
C LEU A 64 10.36 1.49 -10.75
N SER A 65 11.30 1.65 -11.69
CA SER A 65 12.34 2.69 -11.61
C SER A 65 11.74 4.10 -11.66
N ARG A 66 10.79 4.35 -12.57
CA ARG A 66 10.10 5.65 -12.64
C ARG A 66 9.21 5.91 -11.44
N ALA A 67 8.53 4.88 -10.93
CA ALA A 67 7.70 5.00 -9.74
C ALA A 67 8.55 5.32 -8.51
N SER A 68 9.66 4.61 -8.30
CA SER A 68 10.55 4.83 -7.15
C SER A 68 11.17 6.23 -7.13
N GLN A 69 11.46 6.81 -8.29
CA GLN A 69 11.93 8.20 -8.41
C GLN A 69 10.87 9.24 -8.01
N ARG A 70 9.59 8.88 -8.02
CA ARG A 70 8.47 9.77 -7.67
C ARG A 70 7.98 9.59 -6.25
N ILE A 71 8.38 8.51 -5.57
CA ILE A 71 8.04 8.29 -4.17
C ILE A 71 8.78 9.33 -3.33
N THR A 72 8.02 10.05 -2.51
CA THR A 72 8.52 10.97 -1.50
C THR A 72 8.00 10.59 -0.13
N TYR A 73 8.68 11.01 0.93
CA TYR A 73 8.22 10.75 2.29
C TYR A 73 6.80 11.31 2.52
N HIS A 74 6.56 12.55 2.08
CA HIS A 74 5.23 13.18 2.15
C HIS A 74 4.16 12.41 1.37
N SER A 75 4.49 11.80 0.22
CA SER A 75 3.51 10.98 -0.52
C SER A 75 3.08 9.70 0.20
N LEU A 76 3.83 9.27 1.23
CA LEU A 76 3.47 8.14 2.09
C LEU A 76 2.83 8.57 3.42
N CYS A 77 2.85 9.87 3.73
CA CYS A 77 2.16 10.43 4.90
C CYS A 77 0.78 10.92 4.49
N VAL A 78 -0.29 10.27 4.97
CA VAL A 78 -1.66 10.56 4.52
C VAL A 78 -2.04 12.04 4.64
N PRO A 79 -1.81 12.74 5.77
CA PRO A 79 -2.08 14.17 5.87
C PRO A 79 -1.43 15.00 4.75
N ASP A 80 -0.14 14.75 4.53
CA ASP A 80 0.67 15.51 3.59
C ASP A 80 0.24 15.22 2.14
N ASP A 81 0.06 13.94 1.79
CA ASP A 81 -0.38 13.54 0.44
C ASP A 81 -1.77 14.12 0.10
N LEU A 82 -2.73 14.04 1.03
CA LEU A 82 -4.07 14.59 0.81
C LEU A 82 -4.05 16.11 0.62
N GLN A 83 -3.23 16.81 1.39
CA GLN A 83 -3.07 18.26 1.28
C GLN A 83 -2.36 18.67 -0.01
N ILE A 84 -1.24 18.03 -0.34
CA ILE A 84 -0.42 18.33 -1.52
C ILE A 84 -1.21 18.09 -2.82
N ARG A 85 -2.04 17.03 -2.85
CA ARG A 85 -2.91 16.75 -3.99
C ARG A 85 -4.19 17.60 -4.01
N GLY A 86 -4.49 18.33 -2.93
CA GLY A 86 -5.69 19.16 -2.82
C GLY A 86 -6.99 18.36 -2.75
N VAL A 87 -6.94 17.14 -2.19
CA VAL A 87 -8.07 16.20 -2.18
C VAL A 87 -8.72 16.01 -0.80
N GLU A 88 -8.15 16.60 0.25
CA GLU A 88 -8.65 16.45 1.63
C GLU A 88 -10.11 16.92 1.81
N ALA A 89 -10.49 18.01 1.13
CA ALA A 89 -11.81 18.62 1.26
C ALA A 89 -12.84 18.15 0.20
N LEU A 90 -12.53 17.14 -0.60
CA LEU A 90 -13.46 16.65 -1.64
C LEU A 90 -14.69 15.97 -0.99
N PRO A 91 -15.93 16.42 -1.30
CA PRO A 91 -17.13 15.95 -0.61
C PRO A 91 -17.35 14.43 -0.63
N ASN A 92 -16.95 13.78 -1.73
CA ASN A 92 -17.17 12.35 -1.99
C ASN A 92 -15.87 11.55 -2.08
N SER A 93 -14.77 12.04 -1.53
CA SER A 93 -13.56 11.22 -1.39
C SER A 93 -13.61 10.37 -0.12
N PHE A 94 -14.26 9.21 -0.21
CA PHE A 94 -14.36 8.30 0.94
C PHE A 94 -13.00 7.76 1.37
N TYR A 95 -12.12 7.43 0.41
CA TYR A 95 -10.73 7.08 0.69
C TYR A 95 -10.05 8.17 1.52
N SER A 96 -10.09 9.44 1.10
CA SER A 96 -9.40 10.52 1.82
C SER A 96 -9.90 10.67 3.26
N ARG A 97 -11.23 10.64 3.44
CA ARG A 97 -11.86 10.78 4.77
C ARG A 97 -11.50 9.61 5.69
N ASP A 98 -11.52 8.40 5.17
CA ASP A 98 -11.30 7.19 5.96
C ASP A 98 -9.82 6.96 6.23
N ALA A 99 -8.97 7.18 5.22
CA ALA A 99 -7.52 7.13 5.35
C ALA A 99 -7.04 8.11 6.40
N ARG A 100 -7.58 9.34 6.42
CA ARG A 100 -7.26 10.34 7.46
C ARG A 100 -7.60 9.85 8.86
N ARG A 101 -8.79 9.25 9.04
CA ARG A 101 -9.24 8.74 10.35
C ARG A 101 -8.38 7.58 10.84
N VAL A 102 -8.08 6.64 9.95
CA VAL A 102 -7.22 5.49 10.27
C VAL A 102 -5.80 5.98 10.58
N TRP A 103 -5.26 6.91 9.78
CA TRP A 103 -3.98 7.55 10.05
C TRP A 103 -3.94 8.21 11.43
N ASP A 104 -4.93 9.04 11.77
CA ASP A 104 -4.96 9.74 13.05
C ASP A 104 -5.09 8.76 14.23
N ALA A 105 -5.81 7.66 14.08
CA ALA A 105 -5.89 6.61 15.09
C ALA A 105 -4.54 5.90 15.28
N LEU A 106 -3.90 5.49 14.19
CA LEU A 106 -2.57 4.87 14.23
C LEU A 106 -1.53 5.82 14.82
N HIS A 107 -1.54 7.09 14.39
CA HIS A 107 -0.60 8.09 14.90
C HIS A 107 -0.74 8.30 16.41
N ARG A 108 -1.98 8.38 16.92
CA ARG A 108 -2.21 8.47 18.38
C ARG A 108 -1.71 7.24 19.12
N PHE A 109 -1.88 6.04 18.55
CA PHE A 109 -1.40 4.80 19.14
C PHE A 109 0.13 4.76 19.17
N VAL A 110 0.78 5.02 18.03
CA VAL A 110 2.23 5.03 17.91
C VAL A 110 2.85 6.10 18.79
N LEU A 111 2.28 7.31 18.84
CA LEU A 111 2.77 8.39 19.71
C LEU A 111 2.79 7.94 21.18
N ARG A 112 1.70 7.32 21.66
CA ARG A 112 1.65 6.79 23.03
C ARG A 112 2.64 5.65 23.24
N TRP A 113 2.87 4.81 22.24
CA TRP A 113 3.90 3.76 22.32
C TRP A 113 5.29 4.37 22.45
N VAL A 114 5.64 5.33 21.60
CA VAL A 114 6.93 6.04 21.64
C VAL A 114 7.12 6.75 22.98
N ASP A 115 6.08 7.41 23.51
CA ASP A 115 6.14 8.08 24.82
C ASP A 115 6.35 7.12 26.00
N LEU A 116 5.98 5.84 25.88
CA LEU A 116 6.25 4.84 26.93
C LEU A 116 7.72 4.43 27.00
N PHE A 117 8.45 4.50 25.88
CA PHE A 117 9.82 3.99 25.78
C PHE A 117 10.88 5.09 25.65
N TYR A 118 10.50 6.28 25.17
CA TYR A 118 11.38 7.45 25.11
C TYR A 118 10.82 8.57 25.99
N SER A 119 11.55 8.88 27.06
CA SER A 119 11.17 9.93 28.01
C SER A 119 11.40 11.33 27.43
N ALA A 120 12.40 11.50 26.56
CA ALA A 120 12.78 12.77 25.94
C ALA A 120 13.38 12.57 24.56
N ASP A 121 13.38 13.62 23.73
CA ASP A 121 13.93 13.58 22.36
C ASP A 121 15.42 13.24 22.32
N VAL A 122 16.17 13.55 23.38
CA VAL A 122 17.58 13.17 23.48
C VAL A 122 17.79 11.66 23.50
N GLU A 123 16.84 10.87 24.02
CA GLU A 123 16.92 9.40 24.01
C GLU A 123 16.74 8.86 22.59
N VAL A 124 15.93 9.50 21.76
CA VAL A 124 15.79 9.17 20.32
C VAL A 124 17.11 9.41 19.57
N LEU A 125 17.77 10.53 19.86
CA LEU A 125 19.06 10.87 19.25
C LEU A 125 20.19 9.90 19.65
N GLN A 126 20.14 9.41 20.89
CA GLN A 126 21.15 8.51 21.45
C GLN A 126 20.92 7.05 21.09
N ASP A 127 19.75 6.70 20.54
CA ASP A 127 19.41 5.36 20.12
C ASP A 127 20.13 4.98 18.81
N SER A 128 21.30 4.38 18.94
CA SER A 128 22.12 3.97 17.79
C SER A 128 21.45 2.91 16.92
N GLU A 129 20.61 2.03 17.48
CA GLU A 129 19.89 0.99 16.75
C GLU A 129 18.83 1.64 15.84
N LEU A 130 18.08 2.61 16.38
CA LEU A 130 17.13 3.43 15.62
C LEU A 130 17.82 4.22 14.49
N GLN A 131 18.95 4.87 14.77
CA GLN A 131 19.66 5.66 13.76
C GLN A 131 20.27 4.78 12.65
N LEU A 132 20.78 3.60 13.00
CA LEU A 132 21.24 2.61 12.02
C LEU A 132 20.08 2.08 11.17
N TRP A 133 18.92 1.85 11.79
CA TRP A 133 17.71 1.38 11.13
C TRP A 133 17.21 2.37 10.06
N ILE A 134 17.07 3.67 10.38
CA ILE A 134 16.65 4.67 9.40
C ILE A 134 17.70 4.89 8.31
N GLY A 135 18.99 4.92 8.68
CA GLY A 135 20.08 5.05 7.71
C GLY A 135 20.10 3.90 6.69
N ASP A 136 19.78 2.70 7.14
CA ASP A 136 19.71 1.52 6.28
C ASP A 136 18.49 1.50 5.34
N ILE A 137 17.32 1.94 5.83
CA ILE A 137 16.14 2.18 4.99
C ILE A 137 16.49 3.15 3.86
N ASN A 138 17.16 4.26 4.16
CA ASN A 138 17.54 5.26 3.17
C ASN A 138 18.58 4.74 2.18
N LYS A 139 19.55 3.95 2.65
CA LYS A 139 20.59 3.37 1.81
C LYS A 139 20.03 2.42 0.73
N HIS A 140 18.96 1.69 1.05
CA HIS A 140 18.44 0.63 0.19
C HIS A 140 17.08 0.94 -0.46
N GLY A 141 16.35 1.93 0.03
CA GLY A 141 14.96 2.15 -0.33
C GLY A 141 14.71 3.24 -1.37
N PHE A 142 15.21 4.44 -1.11
CA PHE A 142 14.69 5.65 -1.74
C PHE A 142 15.79 6.47 -2.41
N SER A 143 15.40 7.31 -3.37
CA SER A 143 16.34 8.25 -3.99
C SER A 143 16.73 9.36 -3.01
N GLN A 144 17.93 9.93 -3.16
CA GLN A 144 18.42 10.96 -2.22
C GLN A 144 17.53 12.22 -2.15
N ASN A 145 16.71 12.48 -3.17
CA ASN A 145 15.81 13.65 -3.22
C ASN A 145 14.36 13.31 -2.81
N SER A 146 14.12 12.14 -2.22
CA SER A 146 12.77 11.70 -1.84
C SER A 146 12.26 12.31 -0.53
N GLY A 147 13.10 13.06 0.19
CA GLY A 147 12.70 13.76 1.43
C GLY A 147 12.49 12.86 2.65
N PHE A 148 12.97 11.61 2.59
CA PHE A 148 13.01 10.74 3.78
C PHE A 148 14.05 11.26 4.78
N PRO A 149 13.78 11.19 6.10
CA PRO A 149 14.68 11.70 7.11
C PRO A 149 15.96 10.86 7.14
N GLU A 150 17.13 11.49 7.05
CA GLU A 150 18.44 10.80 7.16
C GLU A 150 18.69 10.26 8.58
N SER A 151 18.07 10.90 9.57
CA SER A 151 18.10 10.55 10.99
C SER A 151 16.79 11.01 11.64
N LEU A 152 16.41 10.38 12.75
CA LEU A 152 15.21 10.75 13.52
C LEU A 152 15.65 11.53 14.76
N GLN A 153 15.16 12.76 14.90
CA GLN A 153 15.69 13.72 15.87
C GLN A 153 14.86 13.81 17.15
N ASN A 154 13.59 13.42 17.10
CA ASN A 154 12.65 13.60 18.19
C ASN A 154 11.52 12.57 18.12
N LYS A 155 10.73 12.49 19.20
CA LYS A 155 9.63 11.53 19.32
C LYS A 155 8.53 11.73 18.27
N ALA A 156 8.31 12.97 17.82
CA ALA A 156 7.31 13.27 16.82
C ALA A 156 7.71 12.70 15.44
N GLU A 157 8.97 12.84 15.05
CA GLU A 157 9.50 12.26 13.81
C GLU A 157 9.44 10.73 13.83
N VAL A 158 9.85 10.08 14.94
CA VAL A 158 9.72 8.63 15.10
C VAL A 158 8.26 8.20 14.96
N SER A 159 7.35 8.92 15.62
CA SER A 159 5.92 8.58 15.62
C SER A 159 5.31 8.70 14.23
N GLN A 160 5.61 9.77 13.50
CA GLN A 160 5.14 9.96 12.13
C GLN A 160 5.71 8.90 11.20
N PHE A 161 7.01 8.61 11.30
CA PHE A 161 7.69 7.64 10.44
C PHE A 161 7.16 6.21 10.67
N VAL A 162 7.00 5.80 11.92
CA VAL A 162 6.44 4.49 12.27
C VAL A 162 4.96 4.39 11.87
N THR A 163 4.19 5.48 12.02
CA THR A 163 2.80 5.55 11.53
C THR A 163 2.74 5.35 10.01
N MET A 164 3.63 6.00 9.26
CA MET A 164 3.75 5.82 7.81
C MET A 164 3.98 4.36 7.43
N ILE A 165 4.89 3.67 8.14
CA ILE A 165 5.17 2.24 7.89
C ILE A 165 3.92 1.40 8.15
N ILE A 166 3.32 1.54 9.33
CA ILE A 166 2.15 0.74 9.73
C ILE A 166 1.00 0.99 8.76
N PHE A 167 0.67 2.25 8.46
CA PHE A 167 -0.40 2.61 7.53
C PHE A 167 -0.15 2.03 6.13
N SER A 168 1.09 2.15 5.61
CA SER A 168 1.47 1.64 4.30
C SER A 168 1.32 0.12 4.20
N CYS A 169 1.66 -0.60 5.27
CA CYS A 169 1.64 -2.06 5.29
C CYS A 169 0.29 -2.66 5.71
N SER A 170 -0.68 -1.83 6.07
CA SER A 170 -2.03 -2.25 6.48
C SER A 170 -3.09 -1.55 5.65
N ALA A 171 -3.53 -0.37 6.09
CA ALA A 171 -4.64 0.40 5.53
C ALA A 171 -4.46 0.73 4.05
N LEU A 172 -3.27 1.21 3.64
CA LEU A 172 -3.01 1.51 2.23
C LEU A 172 -3.11 0.24 1.38
N HIS A 173 -2.48 -0.85 1.84
CA HIS A 173 -2.53 -2.13 1.15
C HIS A 173 -3.97 -2.62 1.01
N ALA A 174 -4.74 -2.67 2.09
CA ALA A 174 -6.15 -3.08 2.08
C ALA A 174 -6.97 -2.25 1.08
N ALA A 175 -6.80 -0.92 1.09
CA ALA A 175 -7.53 0.00 0.21
C ALA A 175 -7.25 -0.18 -1.29
N VAL A 176 -6.04 -0.62 -1.67
CA VAL A 176 -5.64 -0.80 -3.09
C VAL A 176 -5.65 -2.25 -3.55
N ASN A 177 -5.79 -3.20 -2.63
CA ASN A 177 -5.73 -4.63 -2.89
C ASN A 177 -7.11 -5.28 -2.85
N PHE A 178 -7.85 -5.16 -1.74
CA PHE A 178 -9.13 -5.86 -1.57
C PHE A 178 -10.26 -5.31 -2.44
N SER A 179 -10.06 -4.13 -3.02
CA SER A 179 -10.98 -3.55 -4.00
C SER A 179 -10.75 -4.06 -5.42
N GLN A 180 -9.66 -4.77 -5.71
CA GLN A 180 -9.26 -5.06 -7.09
C GLN A 180 -10.34 -5.85 -7.84
N LEU A 181 -10.87 -6.92 -7.25
CA LEU A 181 -11.90 -7.72 -7.91
C LEU A 181 -13.19 -6.91 -8.12
N ASP A 182 -13.65 -6.16 -7.12
CA ASP A 182 -14.92 -5.42 -7.22
C ASP A 182 -14.94 -4.46 -8.42
N PHE A 183 -13.82 -3.78 -8.69
CA PHE A 183 -13.70 -2.86 -9.82
C PHE A 183 -13.35 -3.57 -11.15
N ALA A 184 -12.53 -4.62 -11.11
CA ALA A 184 -12.03 -5.26 -12.33
C ALA A 184 -12.86 -6.46 -12.79
N LEU A 185 -13.83 -6.93 -11.99
CA LEU A 185 -14.72 -8.04 -12.36
C LEU A 185 -15.45 -7.77 -13.67
N TRP A 186 -15.87 -6.53 -13.88
CA TRP A 186 -16.32 -6.04 -15.17
C TRP A 186 -15.11 -5.58 -16.01
N ILE A 187 -14.58 -6.47 -16.84
CA ILE A 187 -13.36 -6.22 -17.66
C ILE A 187 -13.37 -4.87 -18.39
N PRO A 188 -14.48 -4.40 -19.01
CA PRO A 188 -14.50 -3.09 -19.66
C PRO A 188 -14.20 -1.91 -18.72
N ASN A 189 -14.43 -2.04 -17.41
CA ASN A 189 -14.12 -1.01 -16.43
C ASN A 189 -12.61 -0.90 -16.15
N CYS A 190 -11.87 -2.01 -16.16
CA CYS A 190 -10.44 -2.06 -15.88
C CYS A 190 -9.72 -3.11 -16.76
N PRO A 191 -9.60 -2.88 -18.09
CA PRO A 191 -8.93 -3.83 -18.97
C PRO A 191 -7.43 -3.87 -18.69
N SER A 192 -6.88 -5.07 -18.49
CA SER A 192 -5.45 -5.28 -18.19
C SER A 192 -4.53 -5.10 -19.41
N SER A 193 -5.10 -5.16 -20.60
CA SER A 193 -4.43 -4.96 -21.88
C SER A 193 -5.42 -4.41 -22.92
N MET A 194 -4.88 -3.85 -24.00
CA MET A 194 -5.65 -3.42 -25.16
C MET A 194 -5.08 -4.09 -26.41
N SER A 195 -5.95 -4.74 -27.19
CA SER A 195 -5.56 -5.55 -28.36
C SER A 195 -5.37 -4.73 -29.64
N ARG A 196 -5.76 -3.45 -29.61
CA ARG A 196 -5.66 -2.49 -30.73
C ARG A 196 -5.09 -1.16 -30.24
N PRO A 197 -4.38 -0.39 -31.09
CA PRO A 197 -3.90 0.95 -30.74
C PRO A 197 -5.09 1.91 -30.56
N PRO A 198 -4.94 2.99 -29.77
CA PRO A 198 -5.99 4.00 -29.62
C PRO A 198 -6.49 4.51 -30.98
N PRO A 199 -7.81 4.76 -31.13
CA PRO A 199 -8.36 5.28 -32.38
C PRO A 199 -7.75 6.66 -32.71
N GLN A 200 -7.47 6.87 -34.00
CA GLN A 200 -6.84 8.10 -34.50
C GLN A 200 -7.85 9.15 -34.99
N GLU A 201 -9.10 8.75 -35.18
CA GLU A 201 -10.17 9.59 -35.72
C GLU A 201 -11.46 9.43 -34.90
N LYS A 202 -12.30 10.46 -34.89
CA LYS A 202 -13.59 10.43 -34.19
C LYS A 202 -14.67 9.83 -35.09
N GLY A 203 -15.63 9.11 -34.49
CA GLY A 203 -16.84 8.63 -35.18
C GLY A 203 -16.63 7.44 -36.12
N SER A 204 -15.44 6.84 -36.13
CA SER A 204 -15.10 5.69 -36.99
C SER A 204 -15.37 4.32 -36.36
N LEU A 205 -15.62 4.27 -35.05
CA LEU A 205 -15.82 3.03 -34.31
C LEU A 205 -17.30 2.66 -34.18
N THR A 206 -17.59 1.37 -34.32
CA THR A 206 -18.87 0.75 -33.97
C THR A 206 -18.82 0.14 -32.57
N GLU A 207 -19.96 -0.30 -32.02
CA GLU A 207 -20.00 -1.03 -30.75
C GLU A 207 -19.24 -2.37 -30.83
N ASP A 208 -19.36 -3.09 -31.95
CA ASP A 208 -18.63 -4.33 -32.21
C ASP A 208 -17.12 -4.11 -32.24
N ASP A 209 -16.65 -2.94 -32.67
CA ASP A 209 -15.22 -2.62 -32.62
C ASP A 209 -14.69 -2.57 -31.19
N LEU A 210 -15.50 -2.12 -30.21
CA LEU A 210 -15.09 -2.01 -28.81
C LEU A 210 -14.65 -3.35 -28.23
N LEU A 211 -15.36 -4.43 -28.57
CA LEU A 211 -15.03 -5.78 -28.10
C LEU A 211 -13.66 -6.25 -28.63
N HIS A 212 -13.24 -5.75 -29.79
CA HIS A 212 -11.94 -6.07 -30.36
C HIS A 212 -10.78 -5.28 -29.74
N PHE A 213 -11.05 -4.22 -28.98
CA PHE A 213 -10.02 -3.54 -28.19
C PHE A 213 -9.74 -4.27 -26.88
N LEU A 214 -10.75 -4.94 -26.31
CA LEU A 214 -10.64 -5.60 -25.03
C LEU A 214 -9.72 -6.84 -25.09
N PRO A 215 -9.24 -7.32 -23.93
CA PRO A 215 -8.51 -8.57 -23.86
C PRO A 215 -9.37 -9.75 -24.29
N ASP A 216 -8.74 -10.80 -24.83
CA ASP A 216 -9.44 -12.05 -25.10
C ASP A 216 -9.90 -12.75 -23.81
N VAL A 217 -10.72 -13.80 -23.98
CA VAL A 217 -11.30 -14.56 -22.86
C VAL A 217 -10.22 -15.20 -21.98
N SER A 218 -9.14 -15.72 -22.57
CA SER A 218 -8.06 -16.38 -21.82
C SER A 218 -7.31 -15.37 -20.95
N THR A 219 -6.95 -14.23 -21.51
CA THR A 219 -6.32 -13.12 -20.78
C THR A 219 -7.23 -12.60 -19.67
N SER A 220 -8.51 -12.38 -19.98
CA SER A 220 -9.51 -11.93 -19.00
C SER A 220 -9.63 -12.91 -17.84
N CYS A 221 -9.81 -14.20 -18.11
CA CYS A 221 -9.92 -15.24 -17.07
C CYS A 221 -8.66 -15.35 -16.21
N ARG A 222 -7.46 -15.17 -16.78
CA ARG A 222 -6.20 -15.18 -16.02
C ARG A 222 -6.14 -14.02 -15.02
N VAL A 223 -6.49 -12.81 -15.45
CA VAL A 223 -6.51 -11.64 -14.56
C VAL A 223 -7.57 -11.82 -13.50
N LEU A 224 -8.80 -12.17 -13.86
CA LEU A 224 -9.89 -12.36 -12.89
C LEU A 224 -9.55 -13.44 -11.85
N SER A 225 -8.94 -14.54 -12.27
CA SER A 225 -8.50 -15.60 -11.32
C SER A 225 -7.43 -15.09 -10.35
N ALA A 226 -6.49 -14.29 -10.84
CA ALA A 226 -5.46 -13.69 -9.99
C ALA A 226 -6.07 -12.67 -9.01
N LEU A 227 -6.92 -11.75 -9.50
CA LEU A 227 -7.56 -10.75 -8.65
C LEU A 227 -8.53 -11.37 -7.64
N ALA A 228 -9.20 -12.46 -8.01
CA ALA A 228 -10.05 -13.21 -7.09
C ALA A 228 -9.25 -13.79 -5.93
N LEU A 229 -8.04 -14.29 -6.17
CA LEU A 229 -7.13 -14.76 -5.12
C LEU A 229 -6.60 -13.60 -4.28
N LEU A 230 -6.10 -12.55 -4.93
CA LEU A 230 -5.49 -11.39 -4.27
C LEU A 230 -6.48 -10.60 -3.41
N SER A 231 -7.76 -10.60 -3.76
CA SER A 231 -8.80 -9.85 -3.03
C SER A 231 -9.37 -10.61 -1.83
N GLN A 232 -8.95 -11.85 -1.56
CA GLN A 232 -9.36 -12.56 -0.35
C GLN A 232 -8.45 -12.22 0.83
N PRO A 233 -9.00 -12.19 2.07
CA PRO A 233 -8.17 -12.18 3.27
C PRO A 233 -7.21 -13.38 3.30
N ALA A 234 -6.05 -13.21 3.91
CA ALA A 234 -5.16 -14.33 4.19
C ALA A 234 -5.83 -15.34 5.14
N VAL A 235 -5.40 -16.61 5.09
CA VAL A 235 -5.96 -17.69 5.93
C VAL A 235 -5.81 -17.38 7.42
N ASP A 236 -4.75 -16.68 7.79
CA ASP A 236 -4.41 -16.23 9.14
C ASP A 236 -4.65 -14.73 9.33
N PHE A 237 -5.66 -14.16 8.65
CA PHE A 237 -6.03 -12.74 8.74
C PHE A 237 -6.14 -12.25 10.18
N ILE A 238 -5.44 -11.17 10.49
CA ILE A 238 -5.51 -10.46 11.76
C ILE A 238 -5.97 -9.03 11.46
N PRO A 239 -7.13 -8.58 11.96
CA PRO A 239 -7.60 -7.22 11.72
C PRO A 239 -6.68 -6.17 12.35
N LEU A 240 -6.52 -5.04 11.67
CA LEU A 240 -5.72 -3.89 12.13
C LEU A 240 -6.35 -3.26 13.37
N CYS A 241 -5.87 -3.70 14.52
CA CYS A 241 -6.38 -3.35 15.84
C CYS A 241 -7.89 -3.69 16.00
N HIS A 242 -8.33 -3.98 17.22
CA HIS A 242 -9.76 -4.25 17.48
C HIS A 242 -10.56 -2.94 17.62
N TYR A 243 -10.58 -2.08 16.60
CA TYR A 243 -11.35 -0.83 16.60
C TYR A 243 -12.83 -1.13 16.33
N ARG A 244 -13.73 -0.61 17.18
CA ARG A 244 -15.19 -0.86 17.14
C ARG A 244 -16.01 0.37 16.74
N GLU A 245 -15.41 1.40 16.15
CA GLU A 245 -16.13 2.62 15.79
C GLU A 245 -17.04 2.37 14.58
N ALA A 246 -18.35 2.55 14.77
CA ALA A 246 -19.37 2.23 13.76
C ALA A 246 -19.45 3.24 12.61
N TYR A 247 -18.66 4.31 12.61
CA TYR A 247 -18.83 5.42 11.67
C TYR A 247 -18.80 5.00 10.19
N ILE A 248 -17.84 4.15 9.79
CA ILE A 248 -17.74 3.71 8.38
C ILE A 248 -18.97 2.88 8.02
N ALA A 249 -19.39 1.97 8.91
CA ALA A 249 -20.59 1.18 8.74
C ALA A 249 -21.85 2.06 8.65
N GLU A 250 -22.04 3.00 9.58
CA GLU A 250 -23.19 3.93 9.59
C GLU A 250 -23.24 4.80 8.33
N ARG A 251 -22.11 5.39 7.91
CA ARG A 251 -22.03 6.18 6.69
C ARG A 251 -22.37 5.34 5.45
N ASN A 252 -21.97 4.08 5.42
CA ASN A 252 -22.22 3.17 4.30
C ASN A 252 -23.68 2.72 4.18
N LEU A 253 -24.49 2.76 5.26
CA LEU A 253 -25.93 2.47 5.21
C LEU A 253 -26.72 3.44 4.32
N HIS A 254 -26.13 4.59 3.98
CA HIS A 254 -26.76 5.66 3.22
C HIS A 254 -26.16 5.86 1.83
N LEU A 255 -25.33 4.93 1.35
CA LEU A 255 -24.68 4.98 0.03
C LEU A 255 -25.20 3.89 -0.89
N ASP A 256 -25.44 4.24 -2.16
CA ASP A 256 -25.78 3.25 -3.20
C ASP A 256 -24.63 2.28 -3.46
N LEU A 257 -23.39 2.77 -3.37
CA LEU A 257 -22.17 1.98 -3.43
C LEU A 257 -21.31 2.27 -2.18
N PRO A 258 -21.36 1.39 -1.17
CA PRO A 258 -20.53 1.49 0.03
C PRO A 258 -19.02 1.51 -0.27
N TYR A 259 -18.27 2.22 0.57
CA TYR A 259 -16.80 2.15 0.58
C TYR A 259 -16.34 1.60 1.93
N ASP A 260 -15.89 0.35 1.97
CA ASP A 260 -15.58 -0.36 3.20
C ASP A 260 -14.17 -0.97 3.25
N TYR A 261 -13.33 -0.72 2.23
CA TYR A 261 -11.94 -1.20 2.17
C TYR A 261 -11.03 -0.63 3.26
N LEU A 262 -11.48 0.43 3.94
CA LEU A 262 -10.81 1.02 5.11
C LEU A 262 -11.60 0.83 6.41
N SER A 263 -12.62 -0.03 6.43
CA SER A 263 -13.23 -0.49 7.67
C SER A 263 -12.19 -1.29 8.47
N PRO A 264 -11.89 -0.95 9.74
CA PRO A 264 -10.81 -1.59 10.50
C PRO A 264 -10.88 -3.12 10.60
N ASP A 265 -12.09 -3.69 10.61
CA ASP A 265 -12.36 -5.12 10.60
C ASP A 265 -12.03 -5.80 9.26
N ARG A 266 -11.82 -5.01 8.20
CA ARG A 266 -11.44 -5.45 6.85
C ARG A 266 -10.00 -5.10 6.47
N ILE A 267 -9.27 -4.39 7.32
CA ILE A 267 -7.86 -4.06 7.10
C ILE A 267 -6.99 -5.13 7.77
N ASP A 268 -6.11 -5.79 7.02
CA ASP A 268 -5.12 -6.71 7.59
C ASP A 268 -4.01 -5.93 8.30
N ASN A 269 -3.47 -6.50 9.36
CA ASN A 269 -2.35 -5.94 10.11
C ASN A 269 -1.08 -5.81 9.25
N SER A 270 -0.93 -6.65 8.21
CA SER A 270 0.26 -6.70 7.35
C SER A 270 -0.07 -7.01 5.89
N VAL A 271 0.90 -6.78 4.98
CA VAL A 271 0.81 -7.24 3.59
C VAL A 271 1.07 -8.74 3.55
N ALA A 272 0.01 -9.55 3.49
CA ALA A 272 0.07 -11.02 3.54
C ALA A 272 -0.46 -11.72 2.28
N ILE A 273 -1.02 -10.96 1.34
CA ILE A 273 -1.54 -11.42 0.05
C ILE A 273 -1.14 -10.43 -1.04
#